data_AF-A0A1V2QTV2-F1
#
_entry.id   AF-A0A1V2QTV2-F1
#
_cell.length_a   1.000
_cell.length_b   1.000
_cell.length_c   1.000
_cell.angle_alpha   90.00
_cell.angle_beta   90.00
_cell.angle_gamma   90.00
#
_symmetry.space_group_name_H-M   'P 1'
#
loop_
_entity.id
_entity.type
_entity.pdbx_description
1 polymer ?
#
loop_
_entity_poly.entity_id
_entity_poly.type
_entity_poly.pdbx_seq_one_letter_code
_entity_poly.pdbx_strand_id
1 'polypeptide(L)'
;MCVAAVALLVAGCSGSAEDTVVRDTADRFVTALARDDGRVACALLAREAVRHIDDLRPEGCDQALSTLRLPTDRPTAVSRWDETAQARSGHDTLFLRKFHEGWRIIGAGCAPSSDSGPYRCKVDGS
;
A
#
# COMPACT_ATOMS: atom_id res chain seq x y z
N MET A 1 18.61 -18.91 50.14
CA MET A 1 18.43 -19.69 48.90
C MET A 1 17.54 -18.87 47.99
N CYS A 2 18.12 -18.18 47.00
CA CYS A 2 17.39 -17.28 46.11
C CYS A 2 17.06 -18.03 44.82
N VAL A 3 15.79 -18.39 44.62
CA VAL A 3 15.31 -18.82 43.30
C VAL A 3 14.60 -17.62 42.71
N ALA A 4 15.33 -16.87 41.89
CA ALA A 4 14.81 -15.74 41.14
C ALA A 4 13.79 -16.25 40.10
N ALA A 5 12.58 -15.72 40.17
CA ALA A 5 11.53 -15.93 39.20
C ALA A 5 11.91 -15.26 37.87
N VAL A 6 12.12 -16.06 36.82
CA VAL A 6 12.27 -15.56 35.45
C VAL A 6 10.92 -15.71 34.76
N ALA A 7 10.11 -14.66 34.82
CA ALA A 7 8.91 -14.54 33.99
C ALA A 7 9.33 -14.06 32.59
N LEU A 8 9.57 -14.99 31.67
CA LEU A 8 9.69 -14.71 30.24
C LEU A 8 8.28 -14.40 29.68
N LEU A 9 7.90 -13.13 29.68
CA LEU A 9 6.77 -12.63 28.91
C LEU A 9 7.26 -12.28 27.50
N VAL A 10 7.28 -13.26 26.59
CA VAL A 10 7.50 -12.99 25.16
C VAL A 10 6.14 -12.67 24.53
N ALA A 11 5.77 -11.40 24.51
CA ALA A 11 4.64 -10.91 23.73
C ALA A 11 5.03 -10.87 22.23
N GLY A 12 4.99 -12.02 21.57
CA GLY A 12 5.22 -12.13 20.13
C GLY A 12 3.90 -12.05 19.37
N CYS A 13 3.36 -10.84 19.17
CA CYS A 13 2.33 -10.66 18.14
C CYS A 13 3.06 -10.47 16.80
N SER A 14 2.95 -11.46 15.93
CA SER A 14 3.75 -11.71 14.75
C SER A 14 3.53 -10.69 13.62
N GLY A 15 4.14 -9.51 13.72
CA GLY A 15 4.29 -8.56 12.61
C GLY A 15 5.51 -7.69 12.87
N SER A 16 6.40 -7.54 11.88
CA SER A 16 7.54 -6.65 12.07
C SER A 16 7.09 -5.18 12.11
N ALA A 17 7.85 -4.32 12.78
CA ALA A 17 7.55 -2.88 12.82
C ALA A 17 7.41 -2.30 11.40
N GLU A 18 8.22 -2.76 10.45
CA GLU A 18 8.13 -2.33 9.05
C GLU A 18 6.86 -2.81 8.36
N ASP A 19 6.38 -4.04 8.62
CA ASP A 19 5.12 -4.51 8.04
C ASP A 19 3.92 -3.69 8.54
N THR A 20 4.02 -3.16 9.77
CA THR A 20 3.03 -2.23 10.34
C THR A 20 3.05 -0.91 9.57
N VAL A 21 4.23 -0.34 9.28
CA VAL A 21 4.34 0.89 8.48
C VAL A 21 3.80 0.71 7.06
N VAL A 22 4.08 -0.44 6.42
CA VAL A 22 3.53 -0.79 5.11
C VAL A 22 2.00 -0.85 5.17
N ARG A 23 1.45 -1.57 6.16
CA ARG A 23 0.00 -1.67 6.37
C ARG A 23 -0.62 -0.30 6.59
N ASP A 24 -0.04 0.54 7.44
CA ASP A 24 -0.54 1.88 7.73
C ASP A 24 -0.51 2.80 6.51
N THR A 25 0.52 2.68 5.66
CA THR A 25 0.62 3.45 4.41
C THR A 25 -0.49 3.04 3.44
N ALA A 26 -0.71 1.73 3.26
CA ALA A 26 -1.79 1.19 2.45
C ALA A 26 -3.18 1.58 3.00
N ASP A 27 -3.37 1.49 4.32
CA ASP A 27 -4.61 1.84 5.00
C ASP A 27 -4.97 3.33 4.86
N ARG A 28 -3.98 4.21 4.98
CA ARG A 28 -4.14 5.66 4.75
C ARG A 28 -4.55 5.96 3.32
N PHE A 29 -3.95 5.26 2.34
CA PHE A 29 -4.28 5.44 0.93
C PHE A 29 -5.73 5.05 0.63
N VAL A 30 -6.17 3.85 1.04
CA VAL A 30 -7.56 3.42 0.80
C VAL A 30 -8.57 4.24 1.61
N THR A 31 -8.18 4.71 2.80
CA THR A 31 -9.02 5.62 3.60
C THR A 31 -9.17 6.98 2.92
N ALA A 32 -8.11 7.53 2.31
CA ALA A 32 -8.18 8.77 1.55
C ALA A 32 -9.10 8.62 0.33
N LEU A 33 -8.97 7.52 -0.42
CA LEU A 33 -9.86 7.20 -1.53
C LEU A 33 -11.33 7.08 -1.09
N ALA A 34 -11.59 6.40 0.04
CA ALA A 34 -12.96 6.26 0.57
C ALA A 34 -13.59 7.60 0.99
N ARG A 35 -12.77 8.60 1.28
CA ARG A 35 -13.18 9.96 1.66
C ARG A 35 -13.17 10.94 0.49
N ASP A 36 -12.88 10.47 -0.71
CA ASP A 36 -12.68 11.30 -1.90
C ASP A 36 -11.57 12.36 -1.72
N ASP A 37 -10.59 12.07 -0.85
CA ASP A 37 -9.44 12.93 -0.60
C ASP A 37 -8.29 12.59 -1.56
N GLY A 38 -8.48 12.98 -2.82
CA GLY A 38 -7.52 12.75 -3.90
C GLY A 38 -6.13 13.32 -3.62
N ARG A 39 -6.06 14.45 -2.89
CA ARG A 39 -4.80 15.09 -2.50
C ARG A 39 -3.97 14.20 -1.58
N VAL A 40 -4.58 13.67 -0.52
CA VAL A 40 -3.90 12.77 0.41
C VAL A 40 -3.55 11.45 -0.28
N ALA A 41 -4.46 10.92 -1.10
CA ALA A 41 -4.21 9.70 -1.86
C ALA A 41 -3.01 9.87 -2.82
N CYS A 42 -2.95 10.98 -3.56
CA CYS A 42 -1.88 11.27 -4.48
C CYS A 42 -0.53 11.44 -3.77
N ALA A 43 -0.49 12.09 -2.61
CA ALA A 43 0.73 12.27 -1.82
C ALA A 43 1.35 10.95 -1.32
N LEU A 44 0.57 9.87 -1.27
CA LEU A 44 1.02 8.52 -0.89
C LEU A 44 1.54 7.71 -2.08
N LEU A 45 1.32 8.17 -3.32
CA LEU A 45 1.87 7.54 -4.52
C LEU A 45 3.36 7.84 -4.66
N ALA A 46 4.08 6.94 -5.33
CA ALA A 46 5.43 7.21 -5.78
C ALA A 46 5.40 8.28 -6.88
N ARG A 47 6.46 9.10 -6.95
CA ARG A 47 6.56 10.18 -7.95
C ARG A 47 6.34 9.70 -9.39
N GLU A 48 6.79 8.51 -9.73
CA GLU A 48 6.60 7.94 -11.07
C GLU A 48 5.11 7.62 -11.35
N ALA A 49 4.39 7.09 -10.37
CA ALA A 49 2.95 6.84 -10.50
C ALA A 49 2.17 8.15 -10.68
N VAL A 50 2.54 9.20 -9.95
CA VAL A 50 1.95 10.55 -10.12
C VAL A 50 2.19 11.06 -11.54
N ARG A 51 3.44 11.01 -12.03
CA ARG A 51 3.78 11.43 -13.40
C ARG A 51 2.97 10.66 -14.45
N HIS A 52 2.90 9.34 -14.32
CA HIS A 52 2.15 8.52 -15.28
C HIS A 52 0.66 8.85 -15.29
N ILE A 53 0.06 9.15 -14.13
CA ILE A 53 -1.32 9.63 -14.08
C ILE A 53 -1.44 10.99 -14.78
N ASP A 54 -0.59 11.95 -14.45
CA ASP A 54 -0.64 13.31 -15.01
C ASP A 54 -0.45 13.31 -16.54
N ASP A 55 0.40 12.42 -17.08
CA ASP A 55 0.60 12.24 -18.53
C ASP A 55 -0.66 11.71 -19.24
N LEU A 56 -1.47 10.91 -18.54
CA LEU A 56 -2.65 10.25 -19.10
C LEU A 56 -3.97 10.94 -18.76
N ARG A 57 -3.97 11.88 -17.82
CA ARG A 57 -5.17 12.50 -17.23
C ARG A 57 -4.96 14.00 -17.13
N PRO A 58 -5.56 14.81 -18.03
CA PRO A 58 -5.38 16.25 -18.03
C PRO A 58 -5.90 16.94 -16.75
N GLU A 59 -6.78 16.29 -16.01
CA GLU A 59 -7.27 16.76 -14.72
C GLU A 59 -6.23 16.66 -13.58
N GLY A 60 -5.16 15.88 -13.76
CA GLY A 60 -4.12 15.66 -12.77
C GLY A 60 -4.47 14.59 -11.73
N CYS A 61 -3.46 14.17 -10.97
CA CYS A 61 -3.53 13.05 -10.03
C CYS A 61 -4.67 13.14 -9.00
N ASP A 62 -4.85 14.29 -8.35
CA ASP A 62 -5.86 14.48 -7.29
C ASP A 62 -7.27 14.18 -7.81
N GLN A 63 -7.66 14.76 -8.96
CA GLN A 63 -8.95 14.51 -9.58
C GLN A 63 -9.02 13.14 -10.29
N ALA A 64 -7.93 12.65 -10.87
CA ALA A 64 -7.93 11.38 -11.57
C ALA A 64 -8.23 10.20 -10.63
N LEU A 65 -7.71 10.22 -9.41
CA LEU A 65 -7.90 9.12 -8.45
C LEU A 65 -9.37 8.90 -8.06
N SER A 66 -10.19 9.97 -8.00
CA SER A 66 -11.63 9.84 -7.72
C SER A 66 -12.40 9.19 -8.86
N THR A 67 -11.93 9.33 -10.11
CA THR A 67 -12.60 8.75 -11.29
C THR A 67 -12.22 7.29 -11.56
N LEU A 68 -11.04 6.85 -11.09
CA LEU A 68 -10.52 5.50 -11.33
C LEU A 68 -11.29 4.39 -10.59
N ARG A 69 -12.15 4.76 -9.62
CA ARG A 69 -12.95 3.83 -8.80
C ARG A 69 -12.10 2.66 -8.29
N LEU A 70 -11.03 3.01 -7.60
CA LEU A 70 -10.14 2.04 -6.95
C LEU A 70 -10.90 1.41 -5.78
N PRO A 71 -10.70 0.10 -5.50
CA PRO A 71 -11.24 -0.50 -4.29
C PRO A 71 -10.68 0.18 -3.04
N THR A 72 -11.48 0.24 -1.99
CA THR A 72 -11.16 0.98 -0.75
C THR A 72 -11.12 0.08 0.49
N ASP A 73 -11.13 -1.24 0.28
CA ASP A 73 -11.03 -2.21 1.35
C ASP A 73 -9.68 -2.11 2.07
N ARG A 74 -9.73 -2.19 3.40
CA ARG A 74 -8.52 -2.18 4.22
C ARG A 74 -7.67 -3.42 3.94
N PRO A 75 -6.33 -3.30 3.95
CA PRO A 75 -5.43 -4.42 3.70
C PRO A 75 -5.52 -5.45 4.83
N THR A 76 -5.79 -6.71 4.49
CA THR A 76 -5.88 -7.83 5.43
C THR A 76 -4.55 -8.57 5.55
N ALA A 77 -3.72 -8.56 4.49
CA ALA A 77 -2.42 -9.21 4.47
C ALA A 77 -1.34 -8.27 3.93
N VAL A 78 -0.13 -8.40 4.49
CA VAL A 78 1.08 -7.71 4.00
C VAL A 78 2.17 -8.75 3.78
N SER A 79 2.89 -8.61 2.67
CA SER A 79 4.08 -9.41 2.36
C SER A 79 5.16 -8.49 1.85
N ARG A 80 6.38 -8.64 2.36
CA ARG A 80 7.49 -7.74 2.07
C ARG A 80 8.71 -8.53 1.61
N TRP A 81 9.40 -7.97 0.63
CA TRP A 81 10.65 -8.47 0.06
C TRP A 81 11.59 -7.30 -0.15
N ASP A 82 12.61 -7.19 0.70
CA ASP A 82 13.56 -6.07 0.76
C ASP A 82 12.84 -4.71 0.83
N GLU A 83 13.03 -3.88 -0.19
CA GLU A 83 12.45 -2.54 -0.34
C GLU A 83 11.12 -2.56 -1.10
N THR A 84 10.52 -3.73 -1.31
CA THR A 84 9.21 -3.89 -1.97
C THR A 84 8.21 -4.58 -1.06
N ALA A 85 6.94 -4.27 -1.22
CA ALA A 85 5.88 -4.91 -0.47
C ALA A 85 4.58 -5.00 -1.27
N GLN A 86 3.75 -5.96 -0.87
CA GLN A 86 2.37 -6.11 -1.32
C GLN A 86 1.45 -6.00 -0.10
N ALA A 87 0.40 -5.20 -0.23
CA ALA A 87 -0.71 -5.16 0.72
C ALA A 87 -1.98 -5.63 -0.02
N ARG A 88 -2.56 -6.73 0.44
CA ARG A 88 -3.72 -7.37 -0.21
C ARG A 88 -4.99 -7.13 0.58
N SER A 89 -6.07 -6.91 -0.13
CA SER A 89 -7.45 -6.90 0.35
C SER A 89 -8.28 -7.91 -0.46
N GLY A 90 -9.58 -7.98 -0.21
CA GLY A 90 -10.48 -8.87 -0.98
C GLY A 90 -10.59 -8.51 -2.46
N HIS A 91 -10.45 -7.23 -2.81
CA HIS A 91 -10.70 -6.72 -4.16
C HIS A 91 -9.52 -5.96 -4.77
N ASP A 92 -8.43 -5.77 -4.02
CA ASP A 92 -7.25 -5.06 -4.50
C ASP A 92 -5.95 -5.68 -4.00
N THR A 93 -4.90 -5.51 -4.80
CA THR A 93 -3.52 -5.66 -4.37
C THR A 93 -2.80 -4.34 -4.59
N LEU A 94 -2.33 -3.73 -3.51
CA LEU A 94 -1.46 -2.57 -3.56
C LEU A 94 -0.01 -3.02 -3.60
N PHE A 95 0.77 -2.45 -4.51
CA PHE A 95 2.22 -2.60 -4.54
C PHE A 95 2.88 -1.36 -3.96
N LEU A 96 3.87 -1.57 -3.09
CA LEU A 96 4.61 -0.52 -2.42
C LEU A 96 6.11 -0.71 -2.64
N ARG A 97 6.82 0.40 -2.71
CA ARG A 97 8.28 0.44 -2.68
C ARG A 97 8.75 1.42 -1.61
N LYS A 98 9.84 1.09 -0.93
CA LYS A 98 10.47 1.94 0.08
C LYS A 98 11.41 2.91 -0.62
N PHE A 99 11.21 4.18 -0.32
CA PHE A 99 12.07 5.28 -0.75
C PHE A 99 12.67 5.95 0.49
N HIS A 100 13.56 6.92 0.29
CA HIS A 100 14.17 7.64 1.42
C HIS A 100 13.12 8.42 2.23
N GLU A 101 12.00 8.82 1.63
CA GLU A 101 10.84 9.46 2.28
C GLU A 101 9.84 8.45 2.90
N GLY A 102 10.19 7.16 2.91
CA GLY A 102 9.37 6.06 3.39
C GLY A 102 8.67 5.29 2.27
N TRP A 103 7.72 4.43 2.66
CA TRP A 103 6.94 3.63 1.72
C TRP A 103 6.02 4.50 0.87
N ARG A 104 5.92 4.17 -0.42
CA ARG A 104 5.00 4.79 -1.36
C ARG A 104 4.31 3.72 -2.21
N ILE A 105 3.07 3.99 -2.59
CA ILE A 105 2.30 3.13 -3.50
C ILE A 105 2.85 3.29 -4.91
N ILE A 106 3.30 2.20 -5.52
CA ILE A 106 3.73 2.15 -6.92
C ILE A 106 2.67 1.49 -7.82
N GLY A 107 1.68 0.81 -7.24
CA GLY A 107 0.57 0.22 -7.99
C GLY A 107 -0.69 0.06 -7.15
N ALA A 108 -1.85 0.33 -7.76
CA ALA A 108 -3.17 0.20 -7.11
C ALA A 108 -4.26 -0.26 -8.10
N GLY A 109 -5.34 -0.85 -7.57
CA GLY A 109 -6.37 -1.49 -8.38
C GLY A 109 -5.81 -2.66 -9.18
N CYS A 110 -4.88 -3.43 -8.58
CA CYS A 110 -4.15 -4.47 -9.28
C CYS A 110 -4.81 -5.83 -9.12
N ALA A 111 -5.00 -6.52 -10.24
CA ALA A 111 -5.46 -7.90 -10.29
C ALA A 111 -4.52 -8.74 -11.17
N PRO A 112 -4.28 -10.02 -10.84
CA PRO A 112 -3.53 -10.92 -11.69
C PRO A 112 -4.25 -11.10 -13.04
N SER A 113 -3.48 -11.09 -14.14
CA SER A 113 -4.03 -11.27 -15.50
C SER A 113 -4.42 -12.71 -15.83
N SER A 114 -3.88 -13.68 -15.07
CA SER A 114 -4.22 -15.11 -15.01
C SER A 114 -3.69 -15.67 -13.69
N ASP A 115 -3.98 -16.93 -13.33
CA ASP A 115 -3.58 -17.55 -12.05
C ASP A 115 -2.08 -17.42 -11.71
N SER A 116 -1.22 -17.35 -12.73
CA SER A 116 0.23 -17.16 -12.60
C SER A 116 0.77 -15.98 -13.44
N GLY A 117 -0.13 -15.15 -13.96
CA GLY A 117 0.21 -14.03 -14.84
C GLY A 117 0.67 -12.78 -14.08
N PRO A 118 1.26 -11.80 -14.78
CA PRO A 118 1.59 -10.51 -14.19
C PRO A 118 0.32 -9.80 -13.69
N TYR A 119 0.49 -8.92 -12.70
CA TYR A 119 -0.58 -8.03 -12.27
C TYR A 119 -0.81 -6.94 -13.32
N ARG A 120 -2.08 -6.58 -13.51
CA ARG A 120 -2.46 -5.37 -14.23
C ARG A 120 -3.08 -4.40 -13.24
N CYS A 121 -2.51 -3.20 -13.18
CA CYS A 121 -2.93 -2.16 -12.26
C CYS A 121 -3.65 -1.04 -12.99
N LYS A 122 -4.57 -0.36 -12.29
CA LYS A 122 -5.20 0.87 -12.77
C LYS A 122 -4.30 2.09 -12.57
N VAL A 123 -3.48 2.06 -11.51
CA VAL A 123 -2.39 2.99 -11.26
C VAL A 123 -1.09 2.21 -11.35
N ASP A 124 -0.14 2.69 -12.14
CA ASP A 124 1.17 2.05 -12.31
C ASP A 124 2.26 3.12 -12.28
N GLY A 125 3.31 2.89 -11.50
CA GLY A 125 4.53 3.68 -11.46
C GLY A 125 5.72 2.83 -11.03
N SER A 126 5.69 1.56 -11.42
CA SER A 126 6.71 0.56 -11.10
C SER A 126 8.02 0.77 -11.86
#